data_AF-A0AAN8Q220-F1
#
_entry.id   AF-A0AAN8Q220-F1
#
_cell.length_a   1.000
_cell.length_b   1.000
_cell.length_c   1.000
_cell.angle_alpha   90.00
_cell.angle_beta   90.00
_cell.angle_gamma   90.00
#
_symmetry.space_group_name_H-M   'P 1'
#
loop_
_entity.id
_entity.type
_entity.pdbx_description
1 polymer ?
#
loop_
_entity_poly.entity_id
_entity_poly.type
_entity_poly.pdbx_seq_one_letter_code
_entity_poly.pdbx_strand_id
1 'polypeptide(L)'
;MGRMQGGHYDIWRRYCKELKEEIKENVGELVWALFSDNIINDEDKAQTEKRKASEGNQEATKYLIGILFDRGNDVLPRIIQVLKQCGYEHFAAKLDADVKALLNH
;
A
#
# COMPACT_ATOMS: atom_id res chain seq x y z
N MET A 1 13.84 0.24 -9.78
CA MET A 1 13.10 -0.57 -8.79
C MET A 1 12.29 -1.58 -9.57
N GLY A 2 12.33 -2.85 -9.19
CA GLY A 2 11.61 -3.91 -9.92
C GLY A 2 10.18 -4.01 -9.41
N ARG A 3 9.19 -3.92 -10.30
CA ARG A 3 7.79 -4.18 -9.97
C ARG A 3 7.66 -5.51 -9.25
N MET A 4 6.74 -5.59 -8.30
CA MET A 4 6.36 -6.83 -7.63
C MET A 4 6.01 -7.91 -8.68
N GLN A 5 6.72 -9.04 -8.66
CA GLN A 5 6.59 -10.14 -9.64
C GLN A 5 6.00 -11.41 -9.01
N GLY A 6 5.35 -12.24 -9.84
CA GLY A 6 4.94 -13.61 -9.48
C GLY A 6 3.75 -13.66 -8.52
N GLY A 7 3.76 -14.58 -7.55
CA GLY A 7 2.65 -14.75 -6.60
C GLY A 7 2.36 -13.51 -5.74
N HIS A 8 3.37 -12.67 -5.45
CA HIS A 8 3.17 -11.45 -4.67
C HIS A 8 2.24 -10.47 -5.40
N TYR A 9 2.26 -10.47 -6.74
CA TYR A 9 1.32 -9.71 -7.58
C TYR A 9 -0.13 -10.09 -7.31
N ASP A 10 -0.41 -11.38 -7.30
CA ASP A 10 -1.78 -11.90 -7.21
C ASP A 10 -2.38 -11.63 -5.83
N ILE A 11 -1.56 -11.82 -4.79
CA ILE A 11 -1.89 -11.42 -3.42
C ILE A 11 -2.17 -9.92 -3.37
N TRP A 12 -1.23 -9.09 -3.79
CA TRP A 12 -1.38 -7.64 -3.72
C TRP A 12 -2.60 -7.13 -4.48
N ARG A 13 -2.90 -7.72 -5.65
CA ARG A 13 -4.10 -7.41 -6.43
C ARG A 13 -5.38 -7.78 -5.70
N ARG A 14 -5.42 -8.92 -5.01
CA ARG A 14 -6.57 -9.35 -4.20
C ARG A 14 -6.77 -8.41 -3.00
N TYR A 15 -5.69 -8.09 -2.30
CA TYR A 15 -5.68 -7.13 -1.19
C TYR A 15 -6.11 -5.72 -1.62
N CYS A 16 -5.65 -5.28 -2.79
CA CYS A 16 -5.98 -3.97 -3.35
C CYS A 16 -7.49 -3.74 -3.49
N LYS A 17 -8.30 -4.80 -3.59
CA LYS A 17 -9.76 -4.68 -3.63
C LYS A 17 -10.36 -4.41 -2.24
N GLU A 18 -9.99 -5.19 -1.24
CA GLU A 18 -10.50 -5.03 0.14
C GLU A 18 -9.93 -3.76 0.80
N LEU A 19 -8.63 -3.53 0.63
CA LEU A 19 -7.93 -2.38 1.21
C LEU A 19 -8.56 -1.06 0.71
N LYS A 20 -8.94 -0.98 -0.58
CA LYS A 20 -9.64 0.19 -1.13
C LYS A 20 -10.90 0.57 -0.37
N GLU A 21 -11.62 -0.40 0.20
CA GLU A 21 -12.86 -0.11 0.94
C GLU A 21 -12.58 0.41 2.35
N GLU A 22 -11.46 0.01 2.95
CA GLU A 22 -11.04 0.43 4.28
C GLU A 22 -10.33 1.79 4.28
N ILE A 23 -9.36 2.02 3.39
CA ILE A 23 -8.62 3.30 3.35
C ILE A 23 -9.37 4.44 2.62
N LYS A 24 -10.55 4.18 2.04
CA LYS A 24 -11.31 5.20 1.29
C LYS A 24 -11.61 6.45 2.11
N GLU A 25 -11.63 6.37 3.43
CA GLU A 25 -11.93 7.53 4.29
C GLU A 25 -10.65 8.22 4.78
N ASN A 26 -9.58 7.44 5.05
CA ASN A 26 -8.36 7.92 5.71
C ASN A 26 -7.08 7.76 4.90
N VAL A 27 -7.15 7.88 3.56
CA VAL A 27 -5.96 7.78 2.67
C VAL A 27 -4.85 8.77 3.05
N GLY A 28 -5.19 9.94 3.62
CA GLY A 28 -4.21 10.98 3.98
C GLY A 28 -3.25 10.55 5.09
N GLU A 29 -3.76 9.88 6.13
CA GLU A 29 -2.92 9.40 7.23
C GLU A 29 -1.97 8.31 6.77
N LEU A 30 -2.45 7.39 5.93
CA LEU A 30 -1.61 6.34 5.36
C LEU A 30 -0.50 6.93 4.46
N VAL A 31 -0.83 7.90 3.61
CA VAL A 31 0.16 8.60 2.76
C VAL A 31 1.25 9.24 3.62
N TRP A 32 0.87 9.92 4.70
CA TRP A 32 1.82 10.56 5.60
C TRP A 32 2.73 9.54 6.29
N ALA A 33 2.17 8.43 6.77
CA ALA A 33 2.94 7.37 7.40
C ALA A 33 3.92 6.68 6.42
N LEU A 34 3.49 6.41 5.18
CA LEU A 34 4.35 5.85 4.13
C LEU A 34 5.49 6.80 3.75
N PHE A 35 5.23 8.12 3.74
CA PHE A 35 6.26 9.12 3.51
C PHE A 35 7.25 9.18 4.69
N SER A 36 6.74 9.17 5.92
CA SER A 36 7.56 9.15 7.14
C SER A 36 8.50 7.94 7.18
N ASP A 37 8.05 6.77 6.70
CA ASP A 37 8.85 5.54 6.65
C ASP A 37 9.78 5.47 5.41
N ASN A 38 9.85 6.54 4.61
CA ASN A 38 10.64 6.63 3.37
C ASN A 38 10.27 5.54 2.33
N ILE A 39 9.02 5.06 2.35
CA ILE A 39 8.51 4.09 1.37
C ILE A 39 8.14 4.82 0.07
N ILE A 40 7.53 5.99 0.19
CA ILE A 40 7.17 6.87 -0.91
C ILE A 40 7.95 8.19 -0.79
N ASN A 41 8.16 8.87 -1.92
CA ASN A 41 8.87 10.14 -1.94
C ASN A 41 7.90 11.32 -1.81
N ASP A 42 8.43 12.54 -1.67
CA ASP A 42 7.61 13.76 -1.58
C ASP A 42 6.74 13.97 -2.83
N GLU A 43 7.26 13.62 -4.01
CA GLU A 43 6.50 13.66 -5.26
C GLU A 43 5.29 12.70 -5.25
N ASP A 44 5.49 11.45 -4.81
CA ASP A 44 4.41 10.46 -4.70
C ASP A 44 3.32 10.93 -3.74
N LYS A 45 3.73 11.52 -2.61
CA LYS A 45 2.82 12.11 -1.62
C LYS A 45 2.04 13.27 -2.24
N ALA A 46 2.72 14.24 -2.85
CA ALA A 46 2.09 15.41 -3.47
C ALA A 46 1.10 15.02 -4.57
N GLN A 47 1.44 14.03 -5.41
CA GLN A 47 0.55 13.50 -6.44
C GLN A 47 -0.67 12.82 -5.82
N THR A 48 -0.48 12.03 -4.76
CA THR A 48 -1.60 11.35 -4.08
C THR A 48 -2.55 12.36 -3.43
N GLU A 49 -2.02 13.39 -2.76
CA GLU A 49 -2.83 14.46 -2.16
C GLU A 49 -3.54 15.31 -3.23
N LYS A 50 -2.88 15.60 -4.34
CA LYS A 50 -3.50 16.30 -5.48
C LYS A 50 -4.67 15.51 -6.05
N ARG A 51 -4.50 14.20 -6.24
CA ARG A 51 -5.59 13.31 -6.69
C ARG A 51 -6.70 13.21 -5.67
N LYS A 52 -6.37 13.18 -4.38
CA LYS A 52 -7.36 13.23 -3.29
C LYS A 52 -8.23 14.47 -3.39
N ALA A 53 -7.62 15.64 -3.62
CA ALA A 53 -8.32 16.91 -3.75
C ALA A 53 -9.12 17.03 -5.06
N SER A 54 -8.62 16.47 -6.17
CA SER A 54 -9.23 16.61 -7.49
C SER A 54 -10.26 15.54 -7.83
N GLU A 55 -10.02 14.30 -7.41
CA GLU A 55 -10.78 13.10 -7.82
C GLU A 55 -11.43 12.39 -6.62
N GLY A 56 -11.08 12.79 -5.40
CA GLY A 56 -11.54 12.19 -4.16
C GLY A 56 -10.63 11.06 -3.65
N ASN A 57 -10.98 10.56 -2.46
CA ASN A 57 -10.15 9.57 -1.76
C ASN A 57 -10.01 8.24 -2.51
N GLN A 58 -11.02 7.84 -3.29
CA GLN A 58 -11.02 6.56 -3.99
C GLN A 58 -9.94 6.51 -5.08
N GLU A 59 -9.78 7.57 -5.88
CA GLU A 59 -8.74 7.65 -6.91
C GLU A 59 -7.34 7.83 -6.29
N ALA A 60 -7.23 8.64 -5.24
CA ALA A 60 -5.98 8.75 -4.47
C ALA A 60 -5.52 7.39 -3.94
N THR A 61 -6.44 6.59 -3.40
CA THR A 61 -6.15 5.24 -2.90
C THR A 61 -5.71 4.30 -4.01
N LYS A 62 -6.36 4.32 -5.17
CA LYS A 62 -5.93 3.54 -6.33
C LYS A 62 -4.52 3.90 -6.78
N TYR A 63 -4.21 5.20 -6.81
CA TYR A 63 -2.89 5.69 -7.19
C TYR A 63 -1.81 5.26 -6.18
N LEU A 64 -2.08 5.44 -4.89
CA LEU A 64 -1.18 5.03 -3.81
C LEU A 64 -0.84 3.55 -3.88
N ILE A 65 -1.86 2.69 -4.06
CA ILE A 65 -1.64 1.24 -4.17
C ILE A 65 -0.80 0.90 -5.41
N GLY A 66 -0.94 1.66 -6.49
CA GLY A 66 -0.09 1.54 -7.68
C GLY A 66 1.37 1.90 -7.42
N ILE A 67 1.65 2.94 -6.62
CA ILE A 67 3.01 3.29 -6.20
C ILE A 67 3.61 2.17 -5.37
N LEU A 68 2.88 1.71 -4.35
CA LEU A 68 3.32 0.62 -3.47
C LEU A 68 3.63 -0.66 -4.25
N PHE A 69 2.85 -0.91 -5.30
CA PHE A 69 3.08 -2.02 -6.23
C PHE A 69 4.38 -1.89 -7.03
N ASP A 70 4.71 -0.68 -7.51
CA ASP A 70 5.92 -0.43 -8.30
C ASP A 70 7.20 -0.44 -7.45
N ARG A 71 7.10 -0.14 -6.15
CA ARG A 71 8.21 -0.16 -5.18
C ARG A 71 8.84 -1.55 -4.99
N GLY A 72 8.07 -2.62 -5.21
CA GLY A 72 8.60 -4.00 -5.29
C GLY A 72 8.60 -4.79 -3.96
N ASN A 73 9.04 -6.05 -4.03
CA ASN A 73 8.94 -7.02 -2.94
C ASN A 73 9.71 -6.62 -1.68
N ASP A 74 10.86 -5.95 -1.83
CA ASP A 74 11.73 -5.56 -0.71
C ASP A 74 11.09 -4.56 0.25
N VAL A 75 10.12 -3.76 -0.24
CA VAL A 75 9.47 -2.71 0.54
C VAL A 75 8.17 -3.21 1.19
N LEU A 76 7.70 -4.39 0.78
CA LEU A 76 6.50 -5.04 1.29
C LEU A 76 6.47 -5.23 2.81
N PRO A 77 7.52 -5.74 3.48
CA PRO A 77 7.53 -5.86 4.94
C PRO A 77 7.41 -4.50 5.64
N ARG A 78 7.99 -3.42 5.08
CA ARG A 78 7.82 -2.06 5.63
C ARG A 78 6.40 -1.55 5.45
N ILE A 79 5.80 -1.79 4.28
CA ILE A 79 4.40 -1.44 4.02
C ILE A 79 3.46 -2.14 5.02
N ILE A 80 3.68 -3.44 5.27
CA ILE A 80 2.94 -4.20 6.29
C ILE A 80 3.07 -3.54 7.67
N GLN A 81 4.29 -3.11 8.04
CA GLN A 81 4.52 -2.45 9.31
C GLN A 81 3.78 -1.11 9.43
N VAL A 82 3.81 -0.29 8.37
CA VAL A 82 3.07 0.99 8.33
C VAL A 82 1.55 0.74 8.43
N LEU A 83 1.03 -0.28 7.74
CA LEU A 83 -0.38 -0.65 7.85
C LEU A 83 -0.76 -1.02 9.30
N LYS A 84 0.09 -1.75 10.04
CA LYS A 84 -0.13 -2.02 11.47
C LYS A 84 -0.16 -0.73 12.29
N GLN A 85 0.78 0.19 12.06
CA GLN A 85 0.84 1.46 12.79
C GLN A 85 -0.38 2.35 12.56
N CYS A 86 -0.96 2.30 11.36
CA CYS A 86 -2.20 3.02 11.03
C CYS A 86 -3.48 2.30 11.51
N GLY A 87 -3.37 1.20 12.27
CA GLY A 87 -4.52 0.45 12.81
C GLY A 87 -5.10 -0.59 11.85
N TYR A 88 -4.52 -0.79 10.67
CA TYR A 88 -4.91 -1.84 9.72
C TYR A 88 -4.23 -3.18 10.05
N GLU A 89 -4.19 -3.55 11.33
CA GLU A 89 -3.48 -4.74 11.82
C GLU A 89 -4.04 -6.03 11.21
N HIS A 90 -5.37 -6.11 11.07
CA HIS A 90 -6.02 -7.25 10.44
C HIS A 90 -5.54 -7.43 8.99
N PHE A 91 -5.46 -6.34 8.22
CA PHE A 91 -4.95 -6.36 6.85
C PHE A 91 -3.47 -6.70 6.78
N ALA A 92 -2.67 -6.08 7.63
CA ALA A 92 -1.24 -6.32 7.68
C ALA A 92 -0.90 -7.76 8.04
N ALA A 93 -1.63 -8.38 8.99
CA ALA A 93 -1.44 -9.77 9.38
C ALA A 93 -1.77 -10.73 8.23
N LYS A 94 -2.86 -10.45 7.52
CA LYS A 94 -3.34 -11.23 6.38
C LYS A 94 -2.32 -11.16 5.23
N LEU A 95 -1.89 -9.94 4.86
CA LEU A 95 -0.88 -9.70 3.83
C LEU A 95 0.47 -10.34 4.20
N ASP A 96 0.90 -10.21 5.46
CA ASP A 96 2.13 -10.85 5.97
C ASP A 96 2.07 -12.38 5.87
N ALA A 97 0.92 -12.99 6.20
CA ALA A 97 0.72 -14.43 6.09
C ALA A 97 0.79 -14.91 4.63
N ASP A 98 0.09 -14.22 3.72
CA ASP A 98 0.09 -14.55 2.29
C ASP A 98 1.49 -14.39 1.66
N VAL A 99 2.22 -13.31 2.01
CA VAL A 99 3.60 -13.08 1.54
C VAL A 99 4.55 -14.16 2.07
N LYS A 100 4.44 -14.52 3.36
CA LYS A 100 5.22 -15.62 3.94
C LYS A 100 4.89 -16.96 3.32
N ALA A 101 3.63 -17.21 2.96
CA ALA A 101 3.23 -18.44 2.30
C ALA A 101 3.91 -18.61 0.93
N LEU A 102 4.15 -17.50 0.21
CA LEU A 102 4.90 -17.54 -1.05
C LEU A 102 6.41 -17.65 -0.90
N LEU A 103 6.97 -17.12 0.19
CA LEU A 103 8.40 -17.24 0.46
C LEU A 103 8.80 -18.65 0.95
N ASN A 104 7.85 -19.41 1.49
CA ASN A 104 8.07 -20.77 2.00
C ASN A 104 7.73 -21.88 0.99
N HIS A 105 7.52 -21.56 -0.30
CA HIS A 105 7.10 -22.49 -1.33
C HIS A 105 7.98 -22.42 -2.58
#